data_AF-A0A6P3R6V8-F1
#
_entry.id   AF-A0A6P3R6V8-F1
#
_cell.length_a   1.000
_cell.length_b   1.000
_cell.length_c   1.000
_cell.angle_alpha   90.00
_cell.angle_beta   90.00
_cell.angle_gamma   90.00
#
_symmetry.space_group_name_H-M   'P 1'
#
loop_
_entity.id
_entity.type
_entity.pdbx_description
1 polymer ?
#
loop_
_entity_poly.entity_id
_entity_poly.type
_entity_poly.pdbx_seq_one_letter_code
_entity_poly.pdbx_strand_id
1 'polypeptide(L)'
;MRRLAVVREWSQQSRRSRPESGEASSVARPLPWEQHLPWVGQRGPCRNQRIGQPSEEVWKYLPPTASYKKETTGVAQSSADEEMRKIPNNGNLKMTKVAYPMGLFVCLFIYIAYIKWHWASATQAFFSITEAAAGARRGQQAQGPLGTTAHGHKVFYGIMFDAGSTGTRVHVFQFTWQPGETPTLTHETFKALQPGLSAYADDVEKSTPGIQELLDVAKQDIPFDFWKATPLVLKATAGLRLLPGEKAQNLLQKVKEVFKASPFLVGDDCVSIMNGTDEGISAWITVNFLIGSLKTAGSSSVGMLDLGGGSTQITFLPRVQGTLQTSPPGYLTSLQIFNRTYKLYSYSYLGLGLMSARLAILGGVEGKPAEDGKELVSPCLSPSFKGEWEHAEITYRISGQKAAVNLHQLCASRVSEILQNKVHRTEEVKDVDFYAFSYYYDLAANVGFIDAEKGGSLVVGDFEIAAKYVCRTVENQPQSNPFMCMDLTYISLLLQNFGFPENKVLKLTRKIDSVETSWALGAIFHYIDSLNRQKSWAT
;
A
#
# COMPACT_ATOMS: atom_id res chain seq x y z
N MET A 1 -71.73 -9.21 -0.38
CA MET A 1 -71.64 -7.97 0.43
C MET A 1 -70.49 -7.16 -0.16
N ARG A 2 -70.67 -6.24 -1.14
CA ARG A 2 -71.01 -4.79 -1.00
C ARG A 2 -70.35 -4.15 0.23
N ARG A 3 -69.67 -3.00 0.21
CA ARG A 3 -69.20 -2.04 -0.81
C ARG A 3 -68.53 -0.89 -0.01
N LEU A 4 -67.69 -0.09 -0.69
CA LEU A 4 -67.49 1.36 -0.50
C LEU A 4 -66.53 1.92 0.58
N ALA A 5 -65.55 2.66 0.05
CA ALA A 5 -64.91 3.82 0.65
C ALA A 5 -65.88 5.02 0.76
N VAL A 6 -65.68 5.89 1.75
CA VAL A 6 -66.11 7.30 1.72
C VAL A 6 -65.07 8.17 2.44
N VAL A 7 -64.68 9.23 1.71
CA VAL A 7 -63.91 10.41 2.11
C VAL A 7 -64.88 11.51 2.57
N ARG A 8 -64.49 12.35 3.55
CA ARG A 8 -64.66 13.83 3.62
C ARG A 8 -64.32 14.31 5.05
N GLU A 9 -63.38 15.21 5.34
CA GLU A 9 -63.04 16.58 4.86
C GLU A 9 -63.68 17.68 5.75
N TRP A 10 -62.92 18.78 5.95
CA TRP A 10 -63.22 20.09 6.59
C TRP A 10 -62.99 20.20 8.12
N SER A 11 -62.47 21.29 8.70
CA SER A 11 -61.83 22.55 8.25
C SER A 11 -61.64 23.44 9.51
N GLN A 12 -60.57 24.26 9.57
CA GLN A 12 -60.45 25.54 10.31
C GLN A 12 -60.47 25.50 11.88
N GLN A 13 -59.83 26.37 12.68
CA GLN A 13 -58.96 27.54 12.53
C GLN A 13 -58.74 28.15 13.94
N SER A 14 -57.50 28.53 14.31
CA SER A 14 -57.14 29.71 15.15
C SER A 14 -55.64 29.65 15.48
N ARG A 15 -54.76 30.51 14.94
CA ARG A 15 -54.45 31.93 15.19
C ARG A 15 -53.79 32.26 16.56
N ARG A 16 -52.53 32.72 16.43
CA ARG A 16 -51.79 33.75 17.21
C ARG A 16 -51.38 33.35 18.64
N SER A 17 -50.10 33.46 19.02
CA SER A 17 -49.37 34.73 19.12
C SER A 17 -47.87 34.51 19.43
N ARG A 18 -47.02 35.44 18.94
CA ARG A 18 -45.62 35.69 19.37
C ARG A 18 -45.58 36.26 20.80
N PRO A 19 -44.41 36.24 21.48
CA PRO A 19 -43.46 37.38 21.44
C PRO A 19 -41.99 36.88 21.23
N GLU A 20 -41.10 37.46 20.41
CA GLU A 20 -40.24 38.67 20.62
C GLU A 20 -39.75 38.83 22.07
N SER A 21 -38.49 39.08 22.43
CA SER A 21 -37.24 39.45 21.75
C SER A 21 -36.09 39.28 22.78
N GLY A 22 -34.83 39.24 22.34
CA GLY A 22 -33.67 39.25 23.26
C GLY A 22 -32.35 38.96 22.56
N GLU A 23 -31.80 39.95 21.89
CA GLU A 23 -30.42 39.96 21.36
C GLU A 23 -29.37 39.93 22.48
N ALA A 24 -28.30 39.15 22.28
CA ALA A 24 -26.96 39.56 22.70
C ALA A 24 -25.92 38.89 21.77
N SER A 25 -25.24 39.75 21.04
CA SER A 25 -24.16 39.48 20.10
C SER A 25 -22.86 39.14 20.84
N SER A 26 -22.13 38.14 20.33
CA SER A 26 -20.66 38.15 20.40
C SER A 26 -20.09 37.49 19.15
N VAL A 27 -19.60 38.35 18.27
CA VAL A 27 -18.88 38.03 17.04
C VAL A 27 -17.45 37.71 17.43
N ALA A 28 -17.04 36.44 17.32
CA ALA A 28 -15.62 36.06 17.36
C ALA A 28 -15.09 35.97 15.93
N ARG A 29 -14.20 36.91 15.57
CA ARG A 29 -13.42 36.89 14.32
C ARG A 29 -12.34 35.81 14.41
N PRO A 30 -12.07 35.04 13.34
CA PRO A 30 -10.82 34.31 13.21
C PRO A 30 -9.70 35.24 12.73
N LEU A 31 -8.52 35.10 13.34
CA LEU A 31 -7.27 35.76 12.91
C LEU A 31 -6.69 35.08 11.66
N PRO A 32 -6.02 35.81 10.75
CA PRO A 32 -5.55 35.30 9.47
C PRO A 32 -4.04 35.01 9.45
N TRP A 33 -3.66 33.83 8.98
CA TRP A 33 -2.42 33.50 8.26
C TRP A 33 -2.73 32.12 7.62
N GLU A 34 -2.58 31.88 6.32
CA GLU A 34 -1.40 32.01 5.49
C GLU A 34 -1.87 32.26 4.03
N GLN A 35 -1.36 33.32 3.41
CA GLN A 35 -1.64 33.64 2.02
C GLN A 35 -0.70 32.87 1.10
N HIS A 36 -1.25 32.35 0.01
CA HIS A 36 -0.53 31.92 -1.18
C HIS A 36 0.42 33.01 -1.69
N LEU A 37 1.64 32.64 -2.04
CA LEU A 37 2.40 33.29 -3.10
C LEU A 37 2.99 32.25 -4.08
N PRO A 38 2.90 32.51 -5.40
CA PRO A 38 3.38 31.63 -6.45
C PRO A 38 4.89 31.87 -6.71
N TRP A 39 5.68 30.80 -6.78
CA TRP A 39 7.09 30.92 -7.16
C TRP A 39 7.25 30.83 -8.68
N VAL A 40 7.46 32.00 -9.29
CA VAL A 40 8.05 32.18 -10.62
C VAL A 40 9.57 32.15 -10.48
N GLY A 41 10.24 31.40 -11.34
CA GLY A 41 11.70 31.26 -11.32
C GLY A 41 12.46 32.51 -11.79
N GLN A 42 13.64 32.72 -11.22
CA GLN A 42 14.74 33.44 -11.87
C GLN A 42 16.09 32.78 -11.55
N ARG A 43 16.92 32.67 -12.60
CA ARG A 43 18.33 32.27 -12.58
C ARG A 43 19.19 33.47 -12.18
N GLY A 44 20.30 33.23 -11.48
CA GLY A 44 21.39 34.20 -11.32
C GLY A 44 22.45 33.76 -10.30
N PRO A 45 23.76 33.73 -10.63
CA PRO A 45 24.77 32.97 -9.89
C PRO A 45 25.61 33.83 -8.93
N CYS A 46 26.14 33.24 -7.85
CA CYS A 46 27.40 33.65 -7.18
C CYS A 46 27.85 32.50 -6.26
N ARG A 47 28.95 31.77 -6.54
CA ARG A 47 30.39 32.05 -6.38
C ARG A 47 30.91 31.76 -4.96
N ASN A 48 31.81 30.77 -4.92
CA ASN A 48 32.86 30.44 -3.93
C ASN A 48 32.99 31.32 -2.69
N GLN A 49 32.92 30.70 -1.52
CA GLN A 49 33.84 30.97 -0.43
C GLN A 49 34.36 29.65 0.17
N ARG A 50 35.68 29.54 0.14
CA ARG A 50 36.51 28.55 0.83
C ARG A 50 37.08 29.27 2.06
N ILE A 51 37.37 28.50 3.13
CA ILE A 51 38.37 28.70 4.21
C ILE A 51 37.74 28.55 5.61
N GLY A 52 38.30 27.60 6.38
CA GLY A 52 38.09 27.50 7.83
C GLY A 52 38.27 26.11 8.47
N GLN A 53 39.41 25.45 8.30
CA GLN A 53 39.99 24.55 9.33
C GLN A 53 40.97 25.41 10.16
N PRO A 54 41.17 25.19 11.49
CA PRO A 54 41.76 23.99 12.09
C PRO A 54 41.08 23.58 13.44
N SER A 55 41.32 22.46 14.12
CA SER A 55 42.59 21.88 14.58
C SER A 55 42.35 20.49 15.21
N GLU A 56 43.34 19.60 15.10
CA GLU A 56 43.49 18.39 15.91
C GLU A 56 44.30 18.71 17.18
N GLU A 57 43.86 18.20 18.34
CA GLU A 57 44.69 17.72 19.48
C GLU A 57 43.74 17.02 20.49
N VAL A 58 43.73 15.68 20.62
CA VAL A 58 44.58 14.80 21.47
C VAL A 58 44.04 14.58 22.92
N TRP A 59 43.40 13.40 23.06
CA TRP A 59 43.39 12.38 24.15
C TRP A 59 42.91 12.60 25.60
N LYS A 60 42.28 11.51 26.10
CA LYS A 60 41.85 11.11 27.47
C LYS A 60 40.42 11.55 27.81
N TYR A 61 39.44 10.70 28.11
CA TYR A 61 39.42 9.55 29.01
C TYR A 61 38.31 8.54 28.61
N LEU A 62 38.60 7.23 28.70
CA LEU A 62 37.63 6.13 28.75
C LEU A 62 37.73 5.43 30.12
N PRO A 63 36.62 5.03 30.75
CA PRO A 63 36.63 3.97 31.75
C PRO A 63 36.24 2.59 31.15
N PRO A 64 36.64 1.49 31.80
CA PRO A 64 36.88 0.21 31.12
C PRO A 64 35.68 -0.74 31.07
N THR A 65 35.80 -1.66 30.13
CA THR A 65 34.95 -2.82 29.82
C THR A 65 34.86 -3.82 30.99
N ALA A 66 33.64 -4.24 31.31
CA ALA A 66 33.37 -5.32 32.26
C ALA A 66 33.30 -6.68 31.54
N SER A 67 34.15 -7.60 31.98
CA SER A 67 34.24 -9.00 31.56
C SER A 67 33.12 -9.83 32.22
N TYR A 68 32.34 -10.55 31.41
CA TYR A 68 31.41 -11.56 31.90
C TYR A 68 32.13 -12.90 32.12
N LYS A 69 32.32 -13.27 33.40
CA LYS A 69 32.61 -14.63 33.84
C LYS A 69 31.30 -15.43 33.85
N LYS A 70 31.35 -16.64 33.29
CA LYS A 70 30.26 -17.63 33.33
C LYS A 70 30.53 -18.54 34.53
N GLU A 71 29.77 -18.38 35.60
CA GLU A 71 29.76 -19.30 36.74
C GLU A 71 28.84 -20.49 36.45
N THR A 72 29.43 -21.67 36.60
CA THR A 72 28.80 -22.99 36.66
C THR A 72 28.10 -23.18 38.00
N THR A 73 26.82 -23.52 37.98
CA THR A 73 26.12 -24.15 39.11
C THR A 73 25.87 -25.62 38.79
N GLY A 74 26.35 -26.49 39.68
CA GLY A 74 26.16 -27.93 39.62
C GLY A 74 24.79 -28.36 40.14
N VAL A 75 24.31 -29.48 39.61
CA VAL A 75 23.23 -30.28 40.19
C VAL A 75 23.71 -31.73 40.27
N ALA A 76 23.38 -32.36 41.39
CA ALA A 76 23.90 -33.62 41.90
C ALA A 76 23.40 -34.89 41.18
N GLN A 77 24.17 -35.97 41.39
CA GLN A 77 23.99 -37.35 40.92
C GLN A 77 22.82 -38.14 41.57
N SER A 78 22.23 -39.06 40.79
CA SER A 78 21.77 -40.41 41.21
C SER A 78 21.81 -41.33 39.97
N SER A 79 22.85 -42.13 39.73
CA SER A 79 23.10 -43.53 40.15
C SER A 79 22.24 -44.60 39.45
N ALA A 80 22.95 -45.47 38.67
CA ALA A 80 22.73 -46.91 38.40
C ALA A 80 21.40 -47.33 37.72
N ASP A 81 21.32 -48.34 36.85
CA ASP A 81 22.20 -49.30 36.18
C ASP A 81 21.24 -50.02 35.19
N GLU A 82 21.66 -50.36 33.95
CA GLU A 82 21.38 -51.69 33.38
C GLU A 82 22.03 -51.88 31.99
N GLU A 83 23.11 -52.66 32.03
CA GLU A 83 23.54 -53.71 31.12
C GLU A 83 23.30 -53.63 29.59
N MET A 84 24.43 -53.54 28.87
CA MET A 84 24.55 -53.93 27.47
C MET A 84 24.60 -55.45 27.29
N ARG A 85 23.79 -55.98 26.37
CA ARG A 85 24.08 -57.27 25.68
C ARG A 85 24.73 -57.02 24.32
N LYS A 86 25.98 -57.47 24.19
CA LYS A 86 26.70 -57.68 22.92
C LYS A 86 26.54 -59.14 22.45
N ILE A 87 26.34 -59.35 21.15
CA ILE A 87 26.61 -60.61 20.42
C ILE A 87 27.37 -60.24 19.11
N PRO A 88 28.28 -61.09 18.59
CA PRO A 88 29.58 -60.65 18.05
C PRO A 88 29.78 -60.73 16.51
N ASN A 89 30.89 -60.13 16.09
CA ASN A 89 31.65 -60.13 14.83
C ASN A 89 31.35 -61.22 13.77
N ASN A 90 31.27 -60.80 12.50
CA ASN A 90 32.25 -61.22 11.47
C ASN A 90 32.21 -60.33 10.21
N GLY A 91 33.35 -60.05 9.58
CA GLY A 91 33.39 -59.51 8.21
C GLY A 91 34.39 -58.38 7.96
N ASN A 92 35.65 -58.76 7.81
CA ASN A 92 36.75 -57.90 7.38
C ASN A 92 36.59 -57.55 5.88
N LEU A 93 36.40 -56.28 5.51
CA LEU A 93 36.52 -55.80 4.13
C LEU A 93 37.36 -54.54 4.11
N LYS A 94 38.65 -54.72 3.85
CA LYS A 94 39.57 -53.65 3.45
C LYS A 94 39.07 -53.08 2.12
N MET A 95 38.58 -51.84 2.10
CA MET A 95 38.43 -51.09 0.85
C MET A 95 39.58 -50.10 0.67
N THR A 96 40.28 -50.31 -0.44
CA THR A 96 41.42 -49.59 -0.97
C THR A 96 41.11 -48.12 -1.29
N LYS A 97 42.08 -47.23 -0.99
CA LYS A 97 42.08 -45.78 -1.23
C LYS A 97 42.09 -45.37 -2.73
N VAL A 98 41.14 -45.87 -3.53
CA VAL A 98 40.98 -45.46 -4.94
C VAL A 98 39.52 -45.10 -5.29
N ALA A 99 38.59 -45.16 -4.34
CA ALA A 99 37.17 -44.87 -4.60
C ALA A 99 36.75 -43.39 -4.46
N TYR A 100 37.64 -42.49 -4.01
CA TYR A 100 37.29 -41.07 -3.81
C TYR A 100 37.43 -40.17 -5.06
N PRO A 101 38.39 -40.37 -6.00
CA PRO A 101 38.47 -39.50 -7.18
C PRO A 101 37.40 -39.83 -8.24
N MET A 102 36.93 -41.07 -8.37
CA MET A 102 35.93 -41.41 -9.39
C MET A 102 34.55 -40.79 -9.12
N GLY A 103 34.13 -40.68 -7.85
CA GLY A 103 32.83 -40.07 -7.50
C GLY A 103 32.75 -38.58 -7.86
N LEU A 104 33.85 -37.84 -7.66
CA LEU A 104 33.93 -36.42 -8.02
C LEU A 104 33.90 -36.20 -9.54
N PHE A 105 34.55 -37.07 -10.32
CA PHE A 105 34.50 -36.98 -11.78
C PHE A 105 33.11 -37.28 -12.34
N VAL A 106 32.35 -38.21 -11.73
CA VAL A 106 30.97 -38.51 -12.15
C VAL A 106 30.04 -37.33 -11.84
N CYS A 107 30.14 -36.71 -10.66
CA CYS A 107 29.36 -35.51 -10.32
C CYS A 107 29.70 -34.33 -11.24
N LEU A 108 30.98 -34.12 -11.56
CA LEU A 108 31.41 -33.07 -12.48
C LEU A 108 30.91 -33.32 -13.90
N PHE A 109 30.90 -34.57 -14.38
CA PHE A 109 30.35 -34.93 -15.68
C PHE A 109 28.84 -34.71 -15.76
N ILE A 110 28.09 -35.06 -14.70
CA ILE A 110 26.64 -34.82 -14.63
C ILE A 110 26.37 -33.31 -14.62
N TYR A 111 27.16 -32.52 -13.88
CA TYR A 111 27.03 -31.06 -13.83
C TYR A 111 27.36 -30.39 -15.18
N ILE A 112 28.41 -30.83 -15.87
CA ILE A 112 28.78 -30.33 -17.21
C ILE A 112 27.74 -30.76 -18.26
N ALA A 113 27.21 -31.98 -18.18
CA ALA A 113 26.13 -32.44 -19.05
C ALA A 113 24.84 -31.65 -18.81
N TYR A 114 24.52 -31.30 -17.56
CA TYR A 114 23.40 -30.45 -17.20
C TYR A 114 23.54 -29.03 -17.76
N ILE A 115 24.73 -28.41 -17.64
CA ILE A 115 25.01 -27.10 -18.26
C ILE A 115 24.91 -27.17 -19.79
N LYS A 116 25.48 -28.21 -20.43
CA LYS A 116 25.40 -28.38 -21.88
C LYS A 116 23.97 -28.64 -22.37
N TRP A 117 23.17 -29.38 -21.62
CA TRP A 117 21.76 -29.63 -21.95
C TRP A 117 20.92 -28.35 -21.85
N HIS A 118 21.15 -27.54 -20.81
CA HIS A 118 20.46 -26.25 -20.65
C HIS A 118 20.98 -25.14 -21.60
N TRP A 119 22.20 -25.24 -22.12
CA TRP A 119 22.70 -24.34 -23.17
C TRP A 119 22.28 -24.76 -24.59
N ALA A 120 22.04 -26.05 -24.85
CA ALA A 120 21.61 -26.53 -26.16
C ALA A 120 20.20 -26.06 -26.55
N SER A 121 19.32 -25.81 -25.56
CA SER A 121 17.98 -25.22 -25.79
C SER A 121 18.01 -23.71 -26.05
N ALA A 122 19.10 -23.00 -25.71
CA ALA A 122 19.26 -21.58 -25.98
C ALA A 122 19.82 -21.30 -27.39
N THR A 123 20.56 -22.26 -27.98
CA THR A 123 21.20 -22.09 -29.29
C THR A 123 20.30 -22.33 -30.50
N GLN A 124 19.13 -22.97 -30.35
CA GLN A 124 18.15 -23.14 -31.45
C GLN A 124 17.25 -21.92 -31.68
N ALA A 125 17.23 -20.94 -30.76
CA ALA A 125 16.55 -19.66 -30.98
C ALA A 125 17.44 -18.60 -31.63
N PHE A 126 18.77 -18.82 -31.68
CA PHE A 126 19.75 -17.83 -32.18
C PHE A 126 20.15 -18.00 -33.65
N PHE A 127 19.87 -19.15 -34.30
CA PHE A 127 20.28 -19.41 -35.68
C PHE A 127 19.21 -19.17 -36.76
N SER A 128 17.97 -18.81 -36.39
CA SER A 128 16.91 -18.50 -37.37
C SER A 128 16.79 -17.00 -37.74
N ILE A 129 17.61 -16.12 -37.17
CA ILE A 129 17.54 -14.66 -37.44
C ILE A 129 18.64 -14.18 -38.40
N THR A 130 19.67 -14.99 -38.68
CA THR A 130 20.76 -14.60 -39.59
C THR A 130 20.43 -14.69 -41.09
N GLU A 131 19.32 -15.31 -41.50
CA GLU A 131 18.94 -15.38 -42.93
C GLU A 131 17.98 -14.29 -43.40
N ALA A 132 17.35 -13.52 -42.51
CA ALA A 132 16.45 -12.43 -42.90
C ALA A 132 17.15 -11.05 -43.02
N ALA A 133 18.42 -10.93 -42.58
CA ALA A 133 19.13 -9.65 -42.50
C ALA A 133 19.87 -9.23 -43.79
N ALA A 134 19.72 -9.95 -44.90
CA ALA A 134 20.42 -9.66 -46.16
C ALA A 134 19.64 -8.75 -47.15
N GLY A 135 18.47 -8.22 -46.78
CA GLY A 135 17.64 -7.48 -47.74
C GLY A 135 16.81 -6.33 -47.16
N ALA A 136 17.45 -5.21 -46.80
CA ALA A 136 16.87 -3.86 -46.92
C ALA A 136 17.84 -2.78 -46.38
N ARG A 137 18.79 -2.35 -47.20
CA ARG A 137 19.37 -0.99 -47.06
C ARG A 137 18.47 0.00 -47.80
N ARG A 138 17.67 0.79 -47.07
CA ARG A 138 17.28 2.16 -47.48
C ARG A 138 16.68 2.88 -46.28
N GLY A 139 17.22 4.06 -45.98
CA GLY A 139 17.09 4.70 -44.67
C GLY A 139 15.80 5.46 -44.41
N GLN A 140 15.58 5.82 -43.14
CA GLN A 140 14.84 7.01 -42.73
C GLN A 140 14.98 7.29 -41.23
N GLN A 141 15.10 8.60 -40.94
CA GLN A 141 14.84 9.37 -39.72
C GLN A 141 14.54 8.68 -38.38
N ALA A 142 15.24 9.17 -37.36
CA ALA A 142 15.06 8.88 -35.94
C ALA A 142 13.65 9.22 -35.43
N GLN A 143 12.86 8.19 -35.13
CA GLN A 143 11.76 8.21 -34.16
C GLN A 143 12.00 7.05 -33.19
N GLY A 144 11.82 7.28 -31.89
CA GLY A 144 12.15 6.32 -30.81
C GLY A 144 11.41 4.98 -30.93
N PRO A 145 11.89 3.91 -30.26
CA PRO A 145 11.40 2.56 -30.48
C PRO A 145 10.00 2.43 -29.86
N LEU A 146 9.02 2.39 -30.74
CA LEU A 146 7.65 2.03 -30.46
C LEU A 146 7.39 0.78 -31.30
N GLY A 147 7.39 -0.39 -30.67
CA GLY A 147 7.15 -1.64 -31.39
C GLY A 147 5.74 -1.64 -31.97
N THR A 148 5.65 -1.65 -33.30
CA THR A 148 4.38 -1.80 -34.02
C THR A 148 4.08 -3.28 -34.19
N THR A 149 2.96 -3.75 -33.66
CA THR A 149 2.45 -5.08 -34.01
C THR A 149 1.91 -5.08 -35.43
N ALA A 150 1.70 -6.27 -36.01
CA ALA A 150 1.20 -6.46 -37.38
C ALA A 150 -0.14 -5.76 -37.69
N HIS A 151 -0.84 -5.22 -36.67
CA HIS A 151 -2.11 -4.51 -36.78
C HIS A 151 -2.03 -2.99 -36.53
N GLY A 152 -0.83 -2.40 -36.51
CA GLY A 152 -0.65 -0.96 -36.26
C GLY A 152 -0.84 -0.55 -34.80
N HIS A 153 -0.95 -1.52 -33.87
CA HIS A 153 -1.00 -1.24 -32.44
C HIS A 153 0.42 -0.98 -31.94
N LYS A 154 0.55 0.07 -31.12
CA LYS A 154 1.79 0.47 -30.49
C LYS A 154 1.89 -0.18 -29.12
N VAL A 155 2.96 -0.93 -28.86
CA VAL A 155 3.24 -1.51 -27.55
C VAL A 155 4.07 -0.53 -26.73
N PHE A 156 3.70 -0.33 -25.47
CA PHE A 156 4.50 0.44 -24.53
C PHE A 156 4.36 -0.12 -23.11
N TYR A 157 5.32 0.23 -22.25
CA TYR A 157 5.42 -0.27 -20.89
C TYR A 157 5.41 0.87 -19.89
N GLY A 158 5.18 0.56 -18.62
CA GLY A 158 5.41 1.47 -17.51
C GLY A 158 5.72 0.70 -16.23
N ILE A 159 6.70 1.19 -15.47
CA ILE A 159 7.12 0.59 -14.20
C ILE A 159 6.71 1.52 -13.06
N MET A 160 5.90 1.01 -12.14
CA MET A 160 5.46 1.74 -10.95
C MET A 160 5.88 0.99 -9.69
N PHE A 161 6.63 1.66 -8.83
CA PHE A 161 6.95 1.21 -7.49
C PHE A 161 5.97 1.84 -6.50
N ASP A 162 5.24 1.00 -5.77
CA ASP A 162 4.44 1.38 -4.60
C ASP A 162 5.29 1.17 -3.35
N ALA A 163 5.73 2.27 -2.74
CA ALA A 163 6.42 2.26 -1.46
C ALA A 163 5.42 2.49 -0.32
N GLY A 164 4.71 1.42 0.04
CA GLY A 164 3.79 1.38 1.17
C GLY A 164 4.49 1.26 2.53
N SER A 165 3.72 1.50 3.60
CA SER A 165 4.24 1.43 4.98
C SER A 165 4.67 0.01 5.39
N THR A 166 4.01 -1.03 4.86
CA THR A 166 4.25 -2.44 5.23
C THR A 166 5.07 -3.21 4.21
N GLY A 167 5.34 -2.64 3.05
CA GLY A 167 6.07 -3.30 1.97
C GLY A 167 6.26 -2.41 0.76
N THR A 168 7.25 -2.75 -0.05
CA THR A 168 7.56 -2.08 -1.33
C THR A 168 7.25 -3.03 -2.47
N ARG A 169 6.53 -2.57 -3.48
CA ARG A 169 6.03 -3.39 -4.60
C ARG A 169 6.50 -2.80 -5.92
N VAL A 170 6.77 -3.64 -6.91
CA VAL A 170 6.94 -3.23 -8.31
C VAL A 170 5.81 -3.80 -9.14
N HIS A 171 5.25 -2.93 -9.97
CA HIS A 171 4.31 -3.26 -11.02
C HIS A 171 4.95 -2.92 -12.37
N VAL A 172 4.95 -3.89 -13.28
CA VAL A 172 5.40 -3.71 -14.65
C VAL A 172 4.19 -3.94 -15.55
N PHE A 173 3.72 -2.87 -16.17
CA PHE A 173 2.53 -2.91 -17.00
C PHE A 173 2.91 -2.90 -18.47
N GLN A 174 2.29 -3.77 -19.26
CA GLN A 174 2.37 -3.78 -20.71
C GLN A 174 1.04 -3.36 -21.32
N PHE A 175 1.08 -2.35 -22.19
CA PHE A 175 -0.08 -1.80 -22.86
C PHE A 175 0.03 -1.95 -24.37
N THR A 176 -1.12 -2.12 -25.01
CA THR A 176 -1.32 -1.87 -26.44
C THR A 176 -2.16 -0.63 -26.64
N TRP A 177 -1.82 0.16 -27.64
CA TRP A 177 -2.56 1.38 -27.95
C TRP A 177 -2.76 1.56 -29.45
N GLN A 178 -3.99 1.93 -29.78
CA GLN A 178 -4.40 2.39 -31.08
C GLN A 178 -4.64 3.90 -31.02
N PRO A 179 -4.09 4.69 -31.96
CA PRO A 179 -4.38 6.12 -32.02
C PRO A 179 -5.88 6.41 -32.02
N GLY A 180 -6.33 7.27 -31.10
CA GLY A 180 -7.74 7.62 -30.94
C GLY A 180 -8.53 6.74 -29.97
N GLU A 181 -7.94 5.64 -29.47
CA GLU A 181 -8.57 4.75 -28.48
C GLU A 181 -7.92 4.86 -27.09
N THR A 182 -8.65 4.36 -26.09
CA THR A 182 -8.10 4.15 -24.74
C THR A 182 -7.11 2.98 -24.78
N PRO A 183 -5.91 3.10 -24.19
CA PRO A 183 -4.97 1.98 -24.13
C PRO A 183 -5.59 0.74 -23.48
N THR A 184 -5.19 -0.44 -23.93
CA THR A 184 -5.58 -1.72 -23.33
C THR A 184 -4.41 -2.28 -22.54
N LEU A 185 -4.64 -2.64 -21.28
CA LEU A 185 -3.68 -3.37 -20.47
C LEU A 185 -3.67 -4.83 -20.94
N THR A 186 -2.50 -5.33 -21.30
CA THR A 186 -2.32 -6.69 -21.82
C THR A 186 -1.64 -7.61 -20.83
N HIS A 187 -0.76 -7.07 -19.98
CA HIS A 187 -0.04 -7.84 -18.98
C HIS A 187 0.37 -6.98 -17.79
N GLU A 188 0.39 -7.59 -16.60
CA GLU A 188 1.01 -7.05 -15.39
C GLU A 188 1.96 -8.10 -14.81
N THR A 189 3.22 -7.71 -14.60
CA THR A 189 4.16 -8.43 -13.74
C THR A 189 4.24 -7.71 -12.39
N PHE A 190 4.07 -8.46 -11.30
CA PHE A 190 3.99 -7.94 -9.93
C PHE A 190 4.96 -8.66 -8.99
N LYS A 191 5.68 -7.91 -8.15
CA LYS A 191 6.47 -8.45 -7.03
C LYS A 191 6.41 -7.52 -5.83
N ALA A 192 6.32 -8.10 -4.63
CA ALA A 192 6.29 -7.37 -3.36
C ALA A 192 7.44 -7.84 -2.44
N LEU A 193 8.02 -6.91 -1.70
CA LEU A 193 9.00 -7.15 -0.64
C LEU A 193 8.55 -6.54 0.67
N GLN A 194 9.01 -7.12 1.78
CA GLN A 194 8.87 -6.61 3.14
C GLN A 194 10.24 -6.55 3.81
N PRO A 195 10.49 -5.60 4.72
CA PRO A 195 9.60 -4.51 5.14
C PRO A 195 9.45 -3.40 4.10
N GLY A 196 8.58 -2.42 4.38
CA GLY A 196 8.42 -1.22 3.55
C GLY A 196 9.63 -0.29 3.60
N LEU A 197 9.70 0.66 2.68
CA LEU A 197 10.83 1.59 2.57
C LEU A 197 11.10 2.38 3.87
N SER A 198 10.06 2.72 4.64
CA SER A 198 10.21 3.47 5.89
C SER A 198 11.05 2.77 6.95
N ALA A 199 11.20 1.43 6.90
CA ALA A 199 12.06 0.67 7.81
C ALA A 199 13.57 0.80 7.51
N TYR A 200 13.93 1.62 6.50
CA TYR A 200 15.33 1.94 6.19
C TYR A 200 15.61 3.43 6.39
N ALA A 201 14.74 4.14 7.11
CA ALA A 201 14.83 5.59 7.29
C ALA A 201 16.09 6.02 8.07
N ASP A 202 16.63 5.14 8.93
CA ASP A 202 17.86 5.39 9.69
C ASP A 202 19.15 4.93 8.98
N ASP A 203 19.03 4.06 7.99
CA ASP A 203 20.15 3.54 7.21
C ASP A 203 19.72 3.31 5.75
N VAL A 204 19.71 4.41 4.99
CA VAL A 204 19.18 4.44 3.62
C VAL A 204 19.92 3.50 2.67
N GLU A 205 21.18 3.15 2.96
CA GLU A 205 21.97 2.22 2.15
C GLU A 205 21.35 0.81 2.13
N LYS A 206 20.75 0.38 3.24
CA LYS A 206 20.05 -0.90 3.36
C LYS A 206 18.81 -1.01 2.48
N SER A 207 18.26 0.11 1.97
CA SER A 207 17.14 0.06 1.02
C SER A 207 17.55 -0.43 -0.38
N THR A 208 18.83 -0.24 -0.75
CA THR A 208 19.35 -0.46 -2.12
C THR A 208 19.14 -1.88 -2.63
N PRO A 209 19.47 -2.96 -1.88
CA PRO A 209 19.34 -4.33 -2.38
C PRO A 209 17.90 -4.69 -2.75
N GLY A 210 16.92 -4.29 -1.92
CA GLY A 210 15.50 -4.57 -2.19
C GLY A 210 14.97 -3.81 -3.41
N ILE A 211 15.39 -2.55 -3.60
CA ILE A 211 15.06 -1.79 -4.81
C ILE A 211 15.71 -2.41 -6.04
N GLN A 212 16.95 -2.89 -5.94
CA GLN A 212 17.64 -3.54 -7.06
C GLN A 212 16.96 -4.86 -7.45
N GLU A 213 16.56 -5.67 -6.46
CA GLU A 213 15.83 -6.91 -6.68
C GLU A 213 14.50 -6.68 -7.44
N LEU A 214 13.76 -5.63 -7.08
CA LEU A 214 12.54 -5.24 -7.76
C LEU A 214 12.81 -4.69 -9.17
N LEU A 215 13.89 -3.91 -9.36
CA LEU A 215 14.29 -3.44 -10.69
C LEU A 215 14.69 -4.58 -11.62
N ASP A 216 15.30 -5.64 -11.08
CA ASP A 216 15.72 -6.78 -11.89
C ASP A 216 14.52 -7.58 -12.42
N VAL A 217 13.39 -7.61 -11.70
CA VAL A 217 12.12 -8.13 -12.24
C VAL A 217 11.70 -7.35 -13.49
N ALA A 218 11.75 -6.01 -13.45
CA ALA A 218 11.38 -5.19 -14.60
C ALA A 218 12.32 -5.40 -15.80
N LYS A 219 13.62 -5.61 -15.56
CA LYS A 219 14.59 -5.92 -16.63
C LYS A 219 14.34 -7.30 -17.26
N GLN A 220 13.88 -8.27 -16.47
CA GLN A 220 13.57 -9.62 -16.98
C GLN A 220 12.28 -9.63 -17.80
N ASP A 221 11.31 -8.82 -17.43
CA ASP A 221 9.99 -8.75 -18.07
C ASP A 221 9.99 -7.92 -19.37
N ILE A 222 10.65 -6.76 -19.36
CA ILE A 222 10.61 -5.82 -20.49
C ILE A 222 11.72 -6.14 -21.50
N PRO A 223 11.43 -6.25 -22.81
CA PRO A 223 12.46 -6.45 -23.82
C PRO A 223 13.45 -5.27 -23.87
N PHE A 224 14.73 -5.57 -24.10
CA PHE A 224 15.83 -4.61 -24.04
C PHE A 224 15.59 -3.32 -24.85
N ASP A 225 15.00 -3.43 -26.04
CA ASP A 225 14.74 -2.29 -26.94
C ASP A 225 13.76 -1.26 -26.36
N PHE A 226 12.95 -1.65 -25.37
CA PHE A 226 11.97 -0.77 -24.72
C PHE A 226 12.50 -0.12 -23.45
N TRP A 227 13.66 -0.51 -22.92
CA TRP A 227 14.16 -0.03 -21.62
C TRP A 227 14.24 1.49 -21.57
N LYS A 228 14.93 2.12 -22.53
CA LYS A 228 15.11 3.58 -22.59
C LYS A 228 13.81 4.38 -22.78
N ALA A 229 12.75 3.74 -23.25
CA ALA A 229 11.45 4.37 -23.47
C ALA A 229 10.48 4.15 -22.31
N THR A 230 10.77 3.18 -21.43
CA THR A 230 9.85 2.77 -20.36
C THR A 230 10.03 3.64 -19.13
N PRO A 231 9.01 4.43 -18.73
CA PRO A 231 9.07 5.24 -17.52
C PRO A 231 9.19 4.36 -16.28
N LEU A 232 10.14 4.72 -15.42
CA LEU A 232 10.35 4.14 -14.11
C LEU A 232 9.99 5.17 -13.03
N VAL A 233 9.00 4.83 -12.22
CA VAL A 233 8.41 5.74 -11.22
C VAL A 233 8.30 5.02 -9.89
N LEU A 234 8.60 5.71 -8.79
CA LEU A 234 8.30 5.30 -7.42
C LEU A 234 7.45 6.39 -6.77
N LYS A 235 6.35 5.95 -6.17
CA LYS A 235 5.54 6.81 -5.32
C LYS A 235 5.41 6.18 -3.93
N ALA A 236 5.80 6.95 -2.92
CA ALA A 236 5.64 6.55 -1.53
C ALA A 236 4.32 7.08 -0.95
N THR A 237 3.69 6.30 -0.08
CA THR A 237 2.38 6.63 0.49
C THR A 237 2.51 7.13 1.94
N ALA A 238 1.47 6.95 2.75
CA ALA A 238 1.39 7.47 4.12
C ALA A 238 2.56 7.08 5.02
N GLY A 239 3.15 5.90 4.84
CA GLY A 239 4.28 5.45 5.68
C GLY A 239 5.47 6.41 5.67
N LEU A 240 5.86 6.92 4.49
CA LEU A 240 6.95 7.90 4.40
C LEU A 240 6.49 9.32 4.75
N ARG A 241 5.19 9.66 4.58
CA ARG A 241 4.63 10.97 5.00
C ARG A 241 4.75 11.18 6.52
N LEU A 242 4.75 10.09 7.29
CA LEU A 242 4.78 10.11 8.75
C LEU A 242 6.21 10.12 9.33
N LEU A 243 7.25 9.99 8.49
CA LEU A 243 8.63 10.02 8.97
C LEU A 243 9.05 11.44 9.40
N PRO A 244 9.77 11.59 10.53
CA PRO A 244 10.22 12.89 11.01
C PRO A 244 11.44 13.41 10.24
N GLY A 245 11.60 14.73 10.20
CA GLY A 245 12.79 15.42 9.70
C GLY A 245 13.09 15.16 8.23
N GLU A 246 14.37 15.00 7.89
CA GLU A 246 14.84 14.79 6.51
C GLU A 246 14.92 13.31 6.10
N LYS A 247 14.50 12.38 6.98
CA LYS A 247 14.64 10.93 6.73
C LYS A 247 13.97 10.49 5.44
N ALA A 248 12.73 10.94 5.22
CA ALA A 248 12.00 10.64 3.98
C ALA A 248 12.74 11.17 2.75
N GLN A 249 13.26 12.41 2.81
CA GLN A 249 13.96 13.02 1.68
C GLN A 249 15.27 12.29 1.35
N ASN A 250 16.05 11.93 2.37
CA ASN A 250 17.30 11.18 2.20
C ASN A 250 17.05 9.80 1.58
N LEU A 251 16.01 9.11 2.03
CA LEU A 251 15.63 7.82 1.47
C LEU A 251 15.16 7.92 0.01
N LEU A 252 14.32 8.91 -0.33
CA LEU A 252 13.89 9.14 -1.70
C LEU A 252 15.05 9.55 -2.61
N GLN A 253 16.00 10.33 -2.10
CA GLN A 253 17.21 10.70 -2.82
C GLN A 253 18.05 9.46 -3.14
N LYS A 254 18.20 8.54 -2.18
CA LYS A 254 18.88 7.26 -2.42
C LYS A 254 18.19 6.42 -3.50
N VAL A 255 16.86 6.29 -3.45
CA VAL A 255 16.09 5.60 -4.49
C VAL A 255 16.31 6.26 -5.85
N LYS A 256 16.29 7.59 -5.92
CA LYS A 256 16.50 8.36 -7.15
C LYS A 256 17.88 8.10 -7.76
N GLU A 257 18.92 7.92 -6.95
CA GLU A 257 20.25 7.52 -7.42
C GLU A 257 20.25 6.13 -8.05
N VAL A 258 19.63 5.16 -7.39
CA VAL A 258 19.48 3.79 -7.92
C VAL A 258 18.71 3.80 -9.24
N PHE A 259 17.63 4.58 -9.32
CA PHE A 259 16.81 4.70 -10.53
C PHE A 259 17.62 5.33 -11.67
N LYS A 260 18.36 6.40 -11.42
CA LYS A 260 19.22 7.05 -12.43
C LYS A 260 20.34 6.15 -12.95
N ALA A 261 20.80 5.19 -12.15
CA ALA A 261 21.77 4.18 -12.59
C ALA A 261 21.12 3.04 -13.42
N SER A 262 19.80 2.94 -13.44
CA SER A 262 19.06 1.96 -14.23
C SER A 262 18.99 2.35 -15.71
N PRO A 263 18.71 1.40 -16.63
CA PRO A 263 18.60 1.68 -18.06
C PRO A 263 17.24 2.26 -18.48
N PHE A 264 16.32 2.45 -17.53
CA PHE A 264 14.95 2.90 -17.80
C PHE A 264 14.84 4.42 -17.93
N LEU A 265 13.69 4.90 -18.43
CA LEU A 265 13.41 6.33 -18.52
C LEU A 265 13.08 6.91 -17.14
N VAL A 266 13.94 7.78 -16.65
CA VAL A 266 13.81 8.42 -15.34
C VAL A 266 13.60 9.93 -15.51
N GLY A 267 12.39 10.40 -15.20
CA GLY A 267 12.06 11.83 -15.18
C GLY A 267 12.50 12.52 -13.88
N ASP A 268 12.34 13.83 -13.79
CA ASP A 268 12.72 14.58 -12.58
C ASP A 268 11.84 14.27 -11.36
N ASP A 269 10.56 13.98 -11.59
CA ASP A 269 9.51 13.65 -10.62
C ASP A 269 9.24 12.14 -10.49
N CYS A 270 10.18 11.32 -10.99
CA CYS A 270 10.11 9.86 -10.98
C CYS A 270 10.00 9.27 -9.56
N VAL A 271 10.61 9.91 -8.55
CA VAL A 271 10.61 9.44 -7.17
C VAL A 271 10.04 10.56 -6.31
N SER A 272 8.87 10.33 -5.72
CA SER A 272 8.23 11.31 -4.85
C SER A 272 7.29 10.67 -3.83
N ILE A 273 6.86 11.44 -2.85
CA ILE A 273 5.73 11.08 -2.00
C ILE A 273 4.45 11.44 -2.75
N MET A 274 3.50 10.51 -2.85
CA MET A 274 2.19 10.78 -3.44
C MET A 274 1.35 11.61 -2.47
N ASN A 275 0.48 12.49 -2.97
CA ASN A 275 -0.57 13.06 -2.12
C ASN A 275 -1.65 12.00 -1.84
N GLY A 276 -2.28 12.01 -0.66
CA GLY A 276 -3.33 11.03 -0.34
C GLY A 276 -4.55 11.10 -1.27
N THR A 277 -4.92 12.29 -1.72
CA THR A 277 -6.02 12.47 -2.70
C THR A 277 -5.62 11.89 -4.07
N ASP A 278 -4.39 12.10 -4.51
CA ASP A 278 -3.88 11.51 -5.77
C ASP A 278 -3.86 9.98 -5.71
N GLU A 279 -3.57 9.40 -4.53
CA GLU A 279 -3.63 7.96 -4.27
C GLU A 279 -5.05 7.42 -4.46
N GLY A 280 -6.04 8.09 -3.87
CA GLY A 280 -7.46 7.75 -4.04
C GLY A 280 -7.94 7.89 -5.50
N ILE A 281 -7.58 8.99 -6.17
CA ILE A 281 -7.91 9.22 -7.58
C ILE A 281 -7.27 8.16 -8.47
N SER A 282 -6.00 7.84 -8.24
CA SER A 282 -5.26 6.84 -9.01
C SER A 282 -5.87 5.45 -8.86
N ALA A 283 -6.25 5.03 -7.66
CA ALA A 283 -6.94 3.76 -7.52
C ALA A 283 -8.40 3.78 -8.03
N TRP A 284 -9.08 4.93 -8.01
CA TRP A 284 -10.37 5.07 -8.70
C TRP A 284 -10.23 4.88 -10.21
N ILE A 285 -9.18 5.44 -10.82
CA ILE A 285 -8.83 5.20 -12.22
C ILE A 285 -8.58 3.71 -12.44
N THR A 286 -7.76 3.06 -11.61
CA THR A 286 -7.47 1.62 -11.72
C THR A 286 -8.76 0.80 -11.77
N VAL A 287 -9.63 0.94 -10.76
CA VAL A 287 -10.86 0.15 -10.67
C VAL A 287 -11.74 0.38 -11.89
N ASN A 288 -11.99 1.64 -12.25
CA ASN A 288 -12.89 2.00 -13.34
C ASN A 288 -12.31 1.68 -14.72
N PHE A 289 -10.99 1.68 -14.87
CA PHE A 289 -10.31 1.21 -16.07
C PHE A 289 -10.48 -0.30 -16.23
N LEU A 290 -10.21 -1.08 -15.19
CA LEU A 290 -10.25 -2.54 -15.23
C LEU A 290 -11.66 -3.08 -15.47
N ILE A 291 -12.69 -2.50 -14.84
CA ILE A 291 -14.09 -2.89 -15.13
C ILE A 291 -14.63 -2.31 -16.45
N GLY A 292 -13.81 -1.54 -17.20
CA GLY A 292 -14.15 -0.97 -18.50
C GLY A 292 -15.07 0.26 -18.46
N SER A 293 -15.41 0.81 -17.30
CA SER A 293 -16.32 1.96 -17.18
C SER A 293 -15.72 3.25 -17.76
N LEU A 294 -14.39 3.34 -17.88
CA LEU A 294 -13.72 4.48 -18.52
C LEU A 294 -13.70 4.41 -20.07
N LYS A 295 -14.03 3.27 -20.68
CA LYS A 295 -13.97 3.10 -22.15
C LYS A 295 -15.08 3.86 -22.86
N THR A 296 -16.32 3.72 -22.40
CA THR A 296 -17.52 4.25 -23.07
C THR A 296 -18.13 5.44 -22.35
N ALA A 297 -18.64 6.42 -23.09
CA ALA A 297 -19.27 7.60 -22.51
C ALA A 297 -20.62 7.22 -21.90
N GLY A 298 -20.93 7.74 -20.70
CA GLY A 298 -22.18 7.44 -20.00
C GLY A 298 -22.20 6.13 -19.20
N SER A 299 -21.10 5.34 -19.21
CA SER A 299 -21.00 4.18 -18.33
C SER A 299 -21.01 4.59 -16.85
N SER A 300 -21.72 3.81 -16.04
CA SER A 300 -21.72 3.99 -14.59
C SER A 300 -20.35 3.65 -14.02
N SER A 301 -19.67 4.65 -13.46
CA SER A 301 -18.46 4.42 -12.66
C SER A 301 -18.83 3.95 -11.25
N VAL A 302 -17.96 3.16 -10.65
CA VAL A 302 -18.04 2.74 -9.25
C VAL A 302 -17.17 3.64 -8.38
N GLY A 303 -17.46 3.68 -7.09
CA GLY A 303 -16.56 4.20 -6.06
C GLY A 303 -15.50 3.18 -5.66
N MET A 304 -14.48 3.66 -4.95
CA MET A 304 -13.42 2.86 -4.39
C MET A 304 -13.18 3.20 -2.92
N LEU A 305 -12.76 2.19 -2.15
CA LEU A 305 -12.27 2.28 -0.78
C LEU A 305 -10.92 1.57 -0.69
N ASP A 306 -9.93 2.25 -0.15
CA ASP A 306 -8.60 1.69 0.13
C ASP A 306 -8.31 1.88 1.62
N LEU A 307 -7.97 0.81 2.33
CA LEU A 307 -7.53 0.87 3.72
C LEU A 307 -6.08 0.37 3.78
N GLY A 308 -5.14 1.32 3.72
CA GLY A 308 -3.73 1.06 3.90
C GLY A 308 -3.32 1.01 5.37
N GLY A 309 -2.01 0.93 5.62
CA GLY A 309 -1.46 0.92 6.99
C GLY A 309 -1.53 2.28 7.68
N GLY A 310 -1.20 3.36 6.97
CA GLY A 310 -1.13 4.72 7.53
C GLY A 310 -2.27 5.66 7.14
N SER A 311 -3.09 5.32 6.14
CA SER A 311 -4.25 6.11 5.73
C SER A 311 -5.35 5.24 5.12
N THR A 312 -6.54 5.82 4.99
CA THR A 312 -7.64 5.26 4.18
C THR A 312 -8.14 6.29 3.19
N GLN A 313 -8.54 5.83 2.01
CA GLN A 313 -9.02 6.65 0.91
C GLN A 313 -10.44 6.24 0.52
N ILE A 314 -11.23 7.24 0.17
CA ILE A 314 -12.55 7.08 -0.45
C ILE A 314 -12.59 7.98 -1.69
N THR A 315 -12.93 7.40 -2.83
CA THR A 315 -13.08 8.16 -4.07
C THR A 315 -14.28 7.67 -4.88
N PHE A 316 -15.12 8.58 -5.36
CA PHE A 316 -16.23 8.25 -6.24
C PHE A 316 -16.63 9.45 -7.11
N LEU A 317 -17.45 9.19 -8.13
CA LEU A 317 -18.03 10.23 -8.97
C LEU A 317 -19.39 10.67 -8.38
N PRO A 318 -19.49 11.83 -7.71
CA PRO A 318 -20.75 12.34 -7.20
C PRO A 318 -21.70 12.73 -8.34
N ARG A 319 -22.98 12.38 -8.19
CA ARG A 319 -24.10 12.67 -9.09
C ARG A 319 -25.15 13.54 -8.42
N VAL A 320 -25.22 13.54 -7.09
CA VAL A 320 -26.19 14.32 -6.33
C VAL A 320 -25.68 15.75 -6.14
N GLN A 321 -26.53 16.73 -6.49
CA GLN A 321 -26.18 18.15 -6.40
C GLN A 321 -25.84 18.59 -4.96
N GLY A 322 -26.48 17.96 -3.96
CA GLY A 322 -26.15 18.15 -2.54
C GLY A 322 -24.67 17.90 -2.28
N THR A 323 -24.15 16.72 -2.63
CA THR A 323 -22.72 16.39 -2.47
C THR A 323 -21.82 17.39 -3.20
N LEU A 324 -22.18 17.81 -4.42
CA LEU A 324 -21.38 18.77 -5.19
C LEU A 324 -21.31 20.17 -4.57
N GLN A 325 -22.30 20.54 -3.76
CA GLN A 325 -22.42 21.87 -3.15
C GLN A 325 -21.98 21.90 -1.68
N THR A 326 -22.19 20.81 -0.94
CA THR A 326 -21.94 20.75 0.50
C THR A 326 -20.64 20.04 0.87
N SER A 327 -19.95 19.40 -0.09
CA SER A 327 -18.65 18.80 0.18
C SER A 327 -17.65 19.86 0.69
N PRO A 328 -16.81 19.54 1.68
CA PRO A 328 -15.83 20.48 2.19
C PRO A 328 -14.81 20.91 1.11
N PRO A 329 -14.17 22.08 1.26
CA PRO A 329 -13.07 22.48 0.39
C PRO A 329 -11.99 21.40 0.32
N GLY A 330 -11.51 21.11 -0.90
CA GLY A 330 -10.49 20.08 -1.15
C GLY A 330 -11.01 18.66 -1.35
N TYR A 331 -12.31 18.39 -1.10
CA TYR A 331 -12.89 17.06 -1.32
C TYR A 331 -13.33 16.82 -2.76
N LEU A 332 -13.54 17.88 -3.55
CA LEU A 332 -13.90 17.77 -4.96
C LEU A 332 -12.70 18.11 -5.82
N THR A 333 -12.27 17.16 -6.66
CA THR A 333 -11.12 17.30 -7.56
C THR A 333 -11.52 17.04 -9.00
N SER A 334 -11.09 17.91 -9.92
CA SER A 334 -11.27 17.72 -11.36
C SER A 334 -10.09 16.92 -11.93
N LEU A 335 -10.38 15.79 -12.54
CA LEU A 335 -9.43 14.92 -13.21
C LEU A 335 -9.70 14.95 -14.72
N GLN A 336 -8.65 15.12 -15.53
CA GLN A 336 -8.74 14.90 -16.98
C GLN A 336 -7.97 13.63 -17.35
N ILE A 337 -8.66 12.63 -17.89
CA ILE A 337 -8.06 11.38 -18.33
C ILE A 337 -8.84 10.80 -19.52
N PHE A 338 -8.14 10.19 -20.48
CA PHE A 338 -8.74 9.60 -21.69
C PHE A 338 -9.70 10.55 -22.43
N ASN A 339 -9.27 11.82 -22.58
CA ASN A 339 -10.04 12.91 -23.20
C ASN A 339 -11.39 13.22 -22.53
N ARG A 340 -11.52 12.94 -21.23
CA ARG A 340 -12.72 13.25 -20.44
C ARG A 340 -12.36 13.92 -19.15
N THR A 341 -13.26 14.78 -18.68
CA THR A 341 -13.13 15.47 -17.39
C THR A 341 -14.12 14.88 -16.40
N TYR A 342 -13.62 14.45 -15.26
CA TYR A 342 -14.38 13.90 -14.14
C TYR A 342 -14.24 14.83 -12.95
N LYS A 343 -15.34 15.16 -12.27
CA LYS A 343 -15.31 15.87 -10.99
C LYS A 343 -15.55 14.87 -9.87
N LEU A 344 -14.47 14.38 -9.28
CA LEU A 344 -14.50 13.30 -8.29
C LEU A 344 -14.63 13.87 -6.89
N TYR A 345 -15.40 13.18 -6.03
CA TYR A 345 -15.23 13.27 -4.59
C TYR A 345 -14.06 12.36 -4.22
N SER A 346 -13.02 12.91 -3.59
CA SER A 346 -11.85 12.15 -3.16
C SER A 346 -11.27 12.75 -1.89
N TYR A 347 -10.99 11.89 -0.92
CA TYR A 347 -10.27 12.31 0.29
C TYR A 347 -9.45 11.17 0.87
N SER A 348 -8.34 11.52 1.51
CA SER A 348 -7.47 10.61 2.24
C SER A 348 -7.38 11.01 3.70
N TYR A 349 -7.69 10.06 4.57
CA TYR A 349 -7.65 10.23 6.01
C TYR A 349 -6.32 9.70 6.56
N LEU A 350 -5.31 10.57 6.59
CA LEU A 350 -4.01 10.25 7.17
C LEU A 350 -4.12 9.96 8.67
N GLY A 351 -3.42 8.92 9.14
CA GLY A 351 -3.49 8.41 10.51
C GLY A 351 -4.69 7.50 10.77
N LEU A 352 -5.62 7.34 9.80
CA LEU A 352 -6.76 6.43 9.86
C LEU A 352 -6.56 5.19 8.95
N GLY A 353 -5.30 4.83 8.66
CA GLY A 353 -5.00 3.48 8.17
C GLY A 353 -5.06 2.45 9.30
N LEU A 354 -5.14 1.16 8.99
CA LEU A 354 -5.37 0.12 10.01
C LEU A 354 -4.29 0.11 11.10
N MET A 355 -3.02 0.27 10.73
CA MET A 355 -1.89 0.21 11.68
C MET A 355 -1.81 1.49 12.53
N SER A 356 -1.94 2.67 11.92
CA SER A 356 -1.97 3.93 12.67
C SER A 356 -3.22 4.04 13.57
N ALA A 357 -4.37 3.56 13.11
CA ALA A 357 -5.58 3.50 13.93
C ALA A 357 -5.39 2.55 15.13
N ARG A 358 -4.78 1.38 14.92
CA ARG A 358 -4.42 0.46 16.00
C ARG A 358 -3.55 1.13 17.06
N LEU A 359 -2.49 1.82 16.65
CA LEU A 359 -1.63 2.58 17.58
C LEU A 359 -2.44 3.61 18.38
N ALA A 360 -3.31 4.38 17.72
CA ALA A 360 -4.14 5.38 18.38
C ALA A 360 -5.16 4.75 19.37
N ILE A 361 -5.78 3.62 19.00
CA ILE A 361 -6.71 2.88 19.85
C ILE A 361 -6.01 2.32 21.09
N LEU A 362 -4.76 1.85 20.93
CA LEU A 362 -3.88 1.42 22.02
C LEU A 362 -3.45 2.58 22.95
N GLY A 363 -3.57 3.84 22.49
CA GLY A 363 -3.16 5.02 23.24
C GLY A 363 -1.73 5.49 22.94
N GLY A 364 -1.12 4.98 21.88
CA GLY A 364 0.18 5.43 21.40
C GLY A 364 0.09 6.66 20.49
N VAL A 365 1.26 7.21 20.17
CA VAL A 365 1.42 8.37 19.26
C VAL A 365 2.43 8.01 18.19
N GLU A 366 2.07 8.28 16.93
CA GLU A 366 2.90 7.96 15.76
C GLU A 366 4.31 8.55 15.89
N GLY A 367 5.33 7.75 15.58
CA GLY A 367 6.74 8.15 15.64
C GLY A 367 7.28 8.45 17.04
N LYS A 368 6.52 8.14 18.11
CA LYS A 368 6.97 8.34 19.50
C LYS A 368 6.92 7.02 20.29
N PRO A 369 8.01 6.67 21.00
CA PRO A 369 7.97 5.58 21.96
C PRO A 369 7.08 5.94 23.15
N ALA A 370 6.58 4.93 23.85
CA ALA A 370 5.84 5.16 25.09
C ALA A 370 6.76 5.82 26.14
N GLU A 371 6.27 6.87 26.81
CA GLU A 371 7.00 7.55 27.88
C GLU A 371 7.44 6.54 28.95
N ASP A 372 8.73 6.55 29.29
CA ASP A 372 9.37 5.66 30.28
C ASP A 372 9.09 4.16 30.07
N GLY A 373 8.82 3.72 28.83
CA GLY A 373 8.50 2.32 28.53
C GLY A 373 7.16 1.86 29.10
N LYS A 374 6.25 2.81 29.36
CA LYS A 374 4.91 2.55 29.90
C LYS A 374 4.12 1.61 28.98
N GLU A 375 3.44 0.65 29.60
CA GLU A 375 2.54 -0.28 28.93
C GLU A 375 1.31 0.46 28.40
N LEU A 376 1.01 0.27 27.11
CA LEU A 376 -0.20 0.77 26.47
C LEU A 376 -1.35 -0.19 26.80
N VAL A 377 -2.35 0.30 27.53
CA VAL A 377 -3.50 -0.50 27.99
C VAL A 377 -4.71 -0.15 27.16
N SER A 378 -5.35 -1.16 26.55
CA SER A 378 -6.49 -0.94 25.65
C SER A 378 -7.71 -1.77 26.03
N PRO A 379 -8.93 -1.20 25.94
CA PRO A 379 -10.17 -1.97 26.08
C PRO A 379 -10.49 -2.84 24.86
N CYS A 380 -9.70 -2.77 23.78
CA CYS A 380 -9.89 -3.57 22.58
C CYS A 380 -9.08 -4.88 22.56
N LEU A 381 -8.30 -5.14 23.60
CA LEU A 381 -7.52 -6.36 23.78
C LEU A 381 -8.11 -7.21 24.91
N SER A 382 -7.96 -8.53 24.82
CA SER A 382 -8.45 -9.45 25.86
C SER A 382 -7.86 -9.09 27.24
N PRO A 383 -8.64 -9.09 28.34
CA PRO A 383 -8.17 -8.67 29.67
C PRO A 383 -6.95 -9.45 30.20
N SER A 384 -6.73 -10.67 29.70
CA SER A 384 -5.59 -11.53 30.05
C SER A 384 -4.39 -11.33 29.12
N PHE A 385 -4.56 -10.65 27.99
CA PHE A 385 -3.51 -10.47 27.00
C PHE A 385 -2.44 -9.48 27.48
N LYS A 386 -1.18 -9.89 27.29
CA LYS A 386 0.01 -9.05 27.42
C LYS A 386 1.00 -9.48 26.35
N GLY A 387 1.63 -8.50 25.69
CA GLY A 387 2.62 -8.79 24.67
C GLY A 387 3.38 -7.56 24.21
N GLU A 388 4.23 -7.77 23.22
CA GLU A 388 4.94 -6.71 22.53
C GLU A 388 4.44 -6.63 21.09
N TRP A 389 4.37 -5.41 20.57
CA TRP A 389 3.98 -5.14 19.19
C TRP A 389 4.91 -4.09 18.61
N GLU A 390 5.52 -4.42 17.47
CA GLU A 390 6.37 -3.50 16.74
C GLU A 390 5.57 -2.76 15.68
N HIS A 391 5.70 -1.43 15.67
CA HIS A 391 5.13 -0.55 14.65
C HIS A 391 6.09 0.58 14.37
N ALA A 392 6.40 0.80 13.08
CA ALA A 392 7.35 1.81 12.64
C ALA A 392 8.69 1.77 13.41
N GLU A 393 9.26 0.56 13.57
CA GLU A 393 10.52 0.29 14.30
C GLU A 393 10.50 0.61 15.80
N ILE A 394 9.32 0.90 16.35
CA ILE A 394 9.12 1.11 17.78
C ILE A 394 8.41 -0.10 18.37
N THR A 395 9.04 -0.72 19.36
CA THR A 395 8.42 -1.81 20.13
C THR A 395 7.57 -1.24 21.27
N TYR A 396 6.29 -1.54 21.26
CA TYR A 396 5.33 -1.16 22.28
C TYR A 396 4.97 -2.37 23.15
N ARG A 397 5.01 -2.19 24.47
CA ARG A 397 4.41 -3.13 25.42
C ARG A 397 2.92 -2.86 25.51
N ILE A 398 2.09 -3.85 25.24
CA ILE A 398 0.64 -3.71 25.13
C ILE A 398 -0.10 -4.72 26.01
N SER A 399 -1.25 -4.32 26.55
CA SER A 399 -2.09 -5.19 27.38
C SER A 399 -3.57 -4.86 27.31
N GLY A 400 -4.40 -5.83 27.68
CA GLY A 400 -5.84 -5.64 27.84
C GLY A 400 -6.24 -5.04 29.19
N GLN A 401 -7.36 -4.32 29.18
CA GLN A 401 -7.92 -3.70 30.38
C GLN A 401 -8.62 -4.74 31.28
N LYS A 402 -8.28 -4.76 32.58
CA LYS A 402 -8.69 -5.79 33.55
C LYS A 402 -10.18 -5.83 33.94
N ALA A 403 -11.00 -4.85 33.53
CA ALA A 403 -12.39 -4.68 34.00
C ALA A 403 -13.41 -4.68 32.85
N ALA A 404 -13.17 -5.45 31.79
CA ALA A 404 -14.07 -5.48 30.65
C ALA A 404 -15.23 -6.46 30.87
N VAL A 405 -16.35 -5.98 31.39
CA VAL A 405 -17.64 -6.60 31.05
C VAL A 405 -18.04 -6.01 29.69
N ASN A 406 -18.30 -6.88 28.72
CA ASN A 406 -18.66 -6.50 27.34
C ASN A 406 -17.51 -5.80 26.57
N LEU A 407 -16.45 -6.56 26.25
CA LEU A 407 -15.26 -6.08 25.53
C LEU A 407 -15.60 -5.28 24.25
N HIS A 408 -16.56 -5.76 23.46
CA HIS A 408 -16.96 -5.08 22.21
C HIS A 408 -17.45 -3.65 22.47
N GLN A 409 -18.28 -3.44 23.50
CA GLN A 409 -18.83 -2.12 23.80
C GLN A 409 -17.74 -1.13 24.23
N LEU A 410 -16.80 -1.57 25.07
CA LEU A 410 -15.68 -0.74 25.49
C LEU A 410 -14.75 -0.42 24.32
N CYS A 411 -14.48 -1.41 23.47
CA CYS A 411 -13.70 -1.21 22.26
C CYS A 411 -14.39 -0.23 21.29
N ALA A 412 -15.69 -0.39 21.05
CA ALA A 412 -16.47 0.50 20.19
C ALA A 412 -16.48 1.94 20.71
N SER A 413 -16.57 2.14 22.03
CA SER A 413 -16.44 3.46 22.64
C SER A 413 -15.08 4.08 22.35
N ARG A 414 -14.00 3.31 22.55
CA ARG A 414 -12.63 3.77 22.29
C ARG A 414 -12.41 4.10 20.82
N VAL A 415 -12.87 3.25 19.91
CA VAL A 415 -12.80 3.49 18.46
C VAL A 415 -13.59 4.74 18.07
N SER A 416 -14.77 4.94 18.65
CA SER A 416 -15.60 6.12 18.38
C SER A 416 -14.89 7.41 18.76
N GLU A 417 -14.16 7.44 19.88
CA GLU A 417 -13.30 8.59 20.27
C GLU A 417 -12.22 8.87 19.22
N ILE A 418 -11.61 7.83 18.64
CA ILE A 418 -10.57 7.98 17.63
C ILE A 418 -11.13 8.54 16.32
N LEU A 419 -12.36 8.17 15.94
CA LEU A 419 -13.01 8.59 14.70
C LEU A 419 -13.77 9.92 14.82
N GLN A 420 -14.13 10.33 16.03
CA GLN A 420 -14.96 11.51 16.29
C GLN A 420 -14.42 12.76 15.59
N ASN A 421 -15.26 13.39 14.76
CA ASN A 421 -14.94 14.60 14.00
C ASN A 421 -13.74 14.49 13.03
N LYS A 422 -13.24 13.29 12.73
CA LYS A 422 -12.13 13.07 11.79
C LYS A 422 -12.57 12.61 10.41
N VAL A 423 -13.79 12.10 10.30
CA VAL A 423 -14.33 11.51 9.08
C VAL A 423 -15.50 12.34 8.58
N HIS A 424 -15.48 12.68 7.29
CA HIS A 424 -16.61 13.34 6.65
C HIS A 424 -17.63 12.29 6.20
N ARG A 425 -18.86 12.43 6.71
CA ARG A 425 -20.01 11.60 6.34
C ARG A 425 -20.65 12.15 5.07
N THR A 426 -20.95 11.28 4.10
CA THR A 426 -21.74 11.65 2.93
C THR A 426 -22.84 10.63 2.66
N GLU A 427 -24.08 11.10 2.50
CA GLU A 427 -25.25 10.24 2.31
C GLU A 427 -25.30 9.58 0.94
N GLU A 428 -24.56 10.10 -0.06
CA GLU A 428 -24.54 9.56 -1.42
C GLU A 428 -23.84 8.20 -1.52
N VAL A 429 -23.02 7.81 -0.53
CA VAL A 429 -22.34 6.49 -0.56
C VAL A 429 -23.32 5.32 -0.59
N LYS A 430 -24.57 5.51 -0.14
CA LYS A 430 -25.60 4.48 -0.20
C LYS A 430 -26.02 4.16 -1.64
N ASP A 431 -25.96 5.15 -2.53
CA ASP A 431 -26.45 5.09 -3.91
C ASP A 431 -25.34 4.74 -4.93
N VAL A 432 -24.09 4.67 -4.48
CA VAL A 432 -22.91 4.37 -5.33
C VAL A 432 -22.40 2.96 -5.04
N ASP A 433 -22.14 2.15 -6.06
CA ASP A 433 -21.47 0.85 -5.88
C ASP A 433 -20.00 1.05 -5.55
N PHE A 434 -19.45 0.26 -4.62
CA PHE A 434 -18.06 0.38 -4.19
C PHE A 434 -17.27 -0.91 -4.34
N TYR A 435 -16.03 -0.76 -4.79
CA TYR A 435 -14.97 -1.73 -4.63
C TYR A 435 -14.13 -1.37 -3.40
N ALA A 436 -13.82 -2.33 -2.55
CA ALA A 436 -12.96 -2.17 -1.39
C ALA A 436 -11.79 -3.17 -1.46
N PHE A 437 -10.58 -2.72 -1.14
CA PHE A 437 -9.37 -3.55 -1.21
C PHE A 437 -8.39 -3.20 -0.08
N SER A 438 -7.18 -3.77 -0.10
CA SER A 438 -6.20 -3.71 0.99
C SER A 438 -6.77 -4.30 2.29
N TYR A 439 -6.64 -3.64 3.44
CA TYR A 439 -7.07 -4.23 4.71
C TYR A 439 -8.58 -4.46 4.83
N TYR A 440 -9.42 -3.81 4.02
CA TYR A 440 -10.84 -4.21 3.92
C TYR A 440 -10.97 -5.65 3.43
N TYR A 441 -10.19 -6.01 2.40
CA TYR A 441 -10.15 -7.36 1.84
C TYR A 441 -9.54 -8.35 2.83
N ASP A 442 -8.37 -8.03 3.38
CA ASP A 442 -7.63 -8.94 4.27
C ASP A 442 -8.47 -9.31 5.50
N LEU A 443 -9.14 -8.35 6.12
CA LEU A 443 -9.98 -8.61 7.29
C LEU A 443 -11.21 -9.46 6.94
N ALA A 444 -11.87 -9.19 5.82
CA ALA A 444 -13.01 -9.99 5.36
C ALA A 444 -12.60 -11.44 5.03
N ALA A 445 -11.44 -11.63 4.40
CA ALA A 445 -10.90 -12.96 4.10
C ALA A 445 -10.49 -13.70 5.37
N ASN A 446 -9.84 -13.03 6.33
CA ASN A 446 -9.40 -13.62 7.59
C ASN A 446 -10.54 -14.17 8.46
N VAL A 447 -11.73 -13.55 8.40
CA VAL A 447 -12.93 -14.03 9.09
C VAL A 447 -13.80 -14.96 8.23
N GLY A 448 -13.35 -15.30 7.02
CA GLY A 448 -14.00 -16.26 6.13
C GLY A 448 -15.26 -15.75 5.43
N PHE A 449 -15.47 -14.44 5.34
CA PHE A 449 -16.63 -13.88 4.64
C PHE A 449 -16.48 -13.84 3.13
N ILE A 450 -15.25 -13.87 2.64
CA ILE A 450 -14.93 -13.94 1.21
C ILE A 450 -13.87 -15.01 0.97
N ASP A 451 -13.78 -15.46 -0.26
CA ASP A 451 -12.70 -16.35 -0.70
C ASP A 451 -11.37 -15.58 -0.73
N ALA A 452 -10.34 -16.12 -0.07
CA ALA A 452 -9.04 -15.46 0.10
C ALA A 452 -8.22 -15.35 -1.21
N GLU A 453 -8.60 -16.08 -2.27
CA GLU A 453 -7.97 -15.99 -3.58
C GLU A 453 -8.81 -15.18 -4.56
N LYS A 454 -10.14 -15.39 -4.55
CA LYS A 454 -11.08 -14.84 -5.54
C LYS A 454 -11.76 -13.55 -5.09
N GLY A 455 -11.80 -13.29 -3.79
CA GLY A 455 -12.62 -12.22 -3.21
C GLY A 455 -14.11 -12.56 -3.18
N GLY A 456 -14.95 -11.53 -3.10
CA GLY A 456 -16.39 -11.71 -2.98
C GLY A 456 -17.14 -10.42 -2.73
N SER A 457 -18.37 -10.56 -2.25
CA SER A 457 -19.23 -9.46 -1.83
C SER A 457 -19.56 -9.61 -0.35
N LEU A 458 -19.62 -8.51 0.37
CA LEU A 458 -19.93 -8.49 1.81
C LEU A 458 -20.91 -7.36 2.12
N VAL A 459 -21.83 -7.61 3.04
CA VAL A 459 -22.71 -6.60 3.59
C VAL A 459 -21.97 -5.85 4.71
N VAL A 460 -22.03 -4.51 4.73
CA VAL A 460 -21.29 -3.69 5.70
C VAL A 460 -21.57 -4.10 7.17
N GLY A 461 -22.81 -4.46 7.48
CA GLY A 461 -23.21 -4.96 8.81
C GLY A 461 -22.52 -6.26 9.23
N ASP A 462 -22.01 -7.07 8.30
CA ASP A 462 -21.33 -8.33 8.63
C ASP A 462 -20.05 -8.09 9.43
N PHE A 463 -19.35 -6.97 9.19
CA PHE A 463 -18.18 -6.59 10.00
C PHE A 463 -18.55 -6.35 11.47
N GLU A 464 -19.71 -5.76 11.75
CA GLU A 464 -20.18 -5.56 13.13
C GLU A 464 -20.54 -6.90 13.80
N ILE A 465 -21.18 -7.81 13.05
CA ILE A 465 -21.51 -9.15 13.53
C ILE A 465 -20.22 -9.92 13.88
N ALA A 466 -19.22 -9.88 12.99
CA ALA A 466 -17.92 -10.49 13.24
C ALA A 466 -17.20 -9.87 14.43
N ALA A 467 -17.20 -8.53 14.54
CA ALA A 467 -16.60 -7.83 15.67
C ALA A 467 -17.21 -8.29 17.00
N LYS A 468 -18.54 -8.30 17.12
CA LYS A 468 -19.25 -8.78 18.32
C LYS A 468 -18.90 -10.23 18.65
N TYR A 469 -18.84 -11.11 17.65
CA TYR A 469 -18.48 -12.52 17.84
C TYR A 469 -17.03 -12.70 18.30
N VAL A 470 -16.08 -12.06 17.64
CA VAL A 470 -14.64 -12.15 17.95
C VAL A 470 -14.34 -11.56 19.33
N CYS A 471 -14.88 -10.38 19.64
CA CYS A 471 -14.68 -9.76 20.95
C CYS A 471 -15.27 -10.60 22.10
N ARG A 472 -16.35 -11.36 21.88
CA ARG A 472 -16.90 -12.29 22.89
C ARG A 472 -16.07 -13.57 23.04
N THR A 473 -15.46 -14.05 21.96
CA THR A 473 -14.70 -15.32 21.98
C THR A 473 -13.27 -15.14 22.50
N VAL A 474 -12.64 -13.99 22.26
CA VAL A 474 -11.28 -13.68 22.75
C VAL A 474 -11.17 -13.62 24.28
N GLU A 475 -12.30 -13.45 24.98
CA GLU A 475 -12.37 -13.57 26.44
C GLU A 475 -12.13 -15.01 26.92
N ASN A 476 -12.46 -16.00 26.07
CA ASN A 476 -12.48 -17.42 26.43
C ASN A 476 -11.40 -18.26 25.72
N GLN A 477 -10.91 -17.82 24.57
CA GLN A 477 -9.88 -18.51 23.80
C GLN A 477 -8.84 -17.51 23.30
N PRO A 478 -7.54 -17.69 23.63
CA PRO A 478 -6.47 -16.88 23.06
C PRO A 478 -6.46 -17.05 21.54
N GLN A 479 -6.67 -15.96 20.80
CA GLN A 479 -6.55 -15.96 19.34
C GLN A 479 -5.09 -15.80 18.91
N SER A 480 -4.75 -16.33 17.74
CA SER A 480 -3.42 -16.15 17.12
C SER A 480 -3.12 -14.68 16.81
N ASN A 481 -4.14 -13.90 16.45
CA ASN A 481 -4.04 -12.46 16.27
C ASN A 481 -4.82 -11.73 17.39
N PRO A 482 -4.13 -11.04 18.32
CA PRO A 482 -4.79 -10.35 19.43
C PRO A 482 -5.59 -9.11 19.01
N PHE A 483 -5.43 -8.62 17.77
CA PHE A 483 -6.03 -7.38 17.29
C PHE A 483 -7.37 -7.57 16.55
N MET A 484 -7.82 -8.80 16.31
CA MET A 484 -8.98 -9.04 15.44
C MET A 484 -10.27 -8.37 15.95
N CYS A 485 -10.52 -8.38 17.27
CA CYS A 485 -11.64 -7.65 17.89
C CYS A 485 -11.53 -6.14 17.57
N MET A 486 -10.35 -5.56 17.78
CA MET A 486 -10.07 -4.14 17.51
C MET A 486 -10.27 -3.78 16.04
N ASP A 487 -9.66 -4.54 15.13
CA ASP A 487 -9.63 -4.25 13.71
C ASP A 487 -11.04 -4.33 13.09
N LEU A 488 -11.83 -5.35 13.46
CA LEU A 488 -13.21 -5.50 12.98
C LEU A 488 -14.14 -4.40 13.52
N THR A 489 -14.02 -4.07 14.82
CA THR A 489 -14.76 -2.94 15.41
C THR A 489 -14.37 -1.62 14.73
N TYR A 490 -13.09 -1.44 14.42
CA TYR A 490 -12.58 -0.26 13.72
C TYR A 490 -13.19 -0.08 12.34
N ILE A 491 -13.09 -1.10 11.47
CA ILE A 491 -13.60 -0.97 10.10
C ILE A 491 -15.13 -0.84 10.04
N SER A 492 -15.84 -1.51 10.94
CA SER A 492 -17.29 -1.41 11.07
C SER A 492 -17.70 0.05 11.36
N LEU A 493 -17.11 0.65 12.40
CA LEU A 493 -17.40 2.04 12.77
C LEU A 493 -16.89 3.03 11.73
N LEU A 494 -15.74 2.78 11.09
CA LEU A 494 -15.21 3.63 10.01
C LEU A 494 -16.20 3.72 8.83
N LEU A 495 -16.72 2.58 8.36
CA LEU A 495 -17.70 2.54 7.27
C LEU A 495 -19.01 3.25 7.66
N GLN A 496 -19.50 3.05 8.88
CA GLN A 496 -20.68 3.76 9.39
C GLN A 496 -20.45 5.28 9.44
N ASN A 497 -19.25 5.73 9.84
CA ASN A 497 -18.87 7.15 9.88
C ASN A 497 -18.74 7.76 8.49
N PHE A 498 -18.35 7.00 7.45
CA PHE A 498 -18.41 7.47 6.07
C PHE A 498 -19.84 7.68 5.57
N GLY A 499 -20.84 7.02 6.17
CA GLY A 499 -22.24 7.11 5.77
C GLY A 499 -22.81 5.83 5.19
N PHE A 500 -22.04 4.73 5.16
CA PHE A 500 -22.52 3.48 4.61
C PHE A 500 -23.63 2.88 5.49
N PRO A 501 -24.80 2.55 4.92
CA PRO A 501 -25.83 1.83 5.66
C PRO A 501 -25.41 0.37 5.88
N GLU A 502 -25.90 -0.24 6.96
CA GLU A 502 -25.54 -1.61 7.33
C GLU A 502 -25.84 -2.62 6.22
N ASN A 503 -26.91 -2.41 5.45
CA ASN A 503 -27.30 -3.30 4.35
C ASN A 503 -26.53 -3.04 3.04
N LYS A 504 -25.58 -2.09 3.00
CA LYS A 504 -24.79 -1.82 1.79
C LYS A 504 -23.92 -3.02 1.47
N VAL A 505 -23.88 -3.39 0.21
CA VAL A 505 -22.96 -4.41 -0.31
C VAL A 505 -21.69 -3.74 -0.84
N LEU A 506 -20.53 -4.22 -0.40
CA LEU A 506 -19.21 -3.88 -0.93
C LEU A 506 -18.70 -5.05 -1.76
N LYS A 507 -18.02 -4.74 -2.87
CA LYS A 507 -17.26 -5.74 -3.64
C LYS A 507 -15.82 -5.74 -3.15
N LEU A 508 -15.35 -6.86 -2.64
CA LEU A 508 -13.98 -7.01 -2.15
C LEU A 508 -13.17 -7.85 -3.11
N THR A 509 -12.09 -7.28 -3.61
CA THR A 509 -11.21 -7.98 -4.54
C THR A 509 -9.77 -7.53 -4.38
N ARG A 510 -8.87 -8.49 -4.54
CA ARG A 510 -7.43 -8.28 -4.64
C ARG A 510 -6.97 -8.10 -6.09
N LYS A 511 -7.71 -8.67 -7.05
CA LYS A 511 -7.40 -8.60 -8.48
C LYS A 511 -8.65 -8.45 -9.33
N ILE A 512 -8.60 -7.58 -10.33
CA ILE A 512 -9.63 -7.49 -11.39
C ILE A 512 -8.95 -7.88 -12.69
N ASP A 513 -9.47 -8.89 -13.38
CA ASP A 513 -8.89 -9.42 -14.63
C ASP A 513 -7.40 -9.78 -14.50
N SER A 514 -7.05 -10.41 -13.37
CA SER A 514 -5.67 -10.81 -12.99
C SER A 514 -4.71 -9.67 -12.65
N VAL A 515 -5.20 -8.42 -12.61
CA VAL A 515 -4.41 -7.22 -12.30
C VAL A 515 -4.65 -6.79 -10.85
N GLU A 516 -3.59 -6.47 -10.11
CA GLU A 516 -3.67 -6.06 -8.70
C GLU A 516 -4.53 -4.80 -8.51
N THR A 517 -5.50 -4.87 -7.61
CA THR A 517 -6.33 -3.72 -7.24
C THR A 517 -5.54 -2.79 -6.31
N SER A 518 -4.80 -1.87 -6.94
CA SER A 518 -4.02 -0.82 -6.27
C SER A 518 -4.11 0.50 -7.03
N TRP A 519 -3.51 1.56 -6.49
CA TRP A 519 -3.41 2.84 -7.17
C TRP A 519 -2.37 2.86 -8.30
N ALA A 520 -1.49 1.83 -8.39
CA ALA A 520 -0.32 1.84 -9.26
C ALA A 520 -0.66 1.98 -10.75
N LEU A 521 -1.70 1.28 -11.23
CA LEU A 521 -2.12 1.33 -12.64
C LEU A 521 -2.64 2.72 -13.04
N GLY A 522 -3.54 3.31 -12.25
CA GLY A 522 -4.03 4.67 -12.52
C GLY A 522 -2.93 5.71 -12.43
N ALA A 523 -2.00 5.55 -11.49
CA ALA A 523 -0.87 6.47 -11.34
C ALA A 523 0.09 6.41 -12.54
N ILE A 524 0.40 5.22 -13.07
CA ILE A 524 1.27 5.12 -14.25
C ILE A 524 0.59 5.69 -15.49
N PHE A 525 -0.72 5.52 -15.65
CA PHE A 525 -1.47 6.17 -16.74
C PHE A 525 -1.37 7.69 -16.66
N HIS A 526 -1.64 8.25 -15.47
CA HIS A 526 -1.56 9.68 -15.25
C HIS A 526 -0.15 10.24 -15.51
N TYR A 527 0.89 9.51 -15.10
CA TYR A 527 2.28 9.88 -15.35
C TYR A 527 2.65 9.86 -16.84
N ILE A 528 2.28 8.80 -17.57
CA ILE A 528 2.55 8.68 -19.02
C ILE A 528 1.82 9.78 -19.79
N ASP A 529 0.57 10.07 -19.45
CA ASP A 529 -0.23 11.13 -20.05
C ASP A 529 0.40 12.52 -19.81
N SER A 530 0.92 12.77 -18.60
CA SER A 530 1.69 13.98 -18.29
C SER A 530 2.96 14.11 -19.15
N LEU A 531 3.76 13.04 -19.26
CA LEU A 531 4.96 13.03 -20.09
C LEU A 531 4.65 13.33 -21.57
N ASN A 532 3.56 12.78 -22.09
CA ASN A 532 3.15 13.00 -23.47
C ASN A 532 2.71 14.45 -23.73
N ARG A 533 1.99 15.07 -22.77
CA ARG A 533 1.66 16.50 -22.85
C ARG A 533 2.90 17.38 -22.82
N GLN A 534 3.87 17.08 -21.97
CA GLN A 534 5.12 17.87 -21.93
C GLN A 534 5.89 17.78 -23.25
N LYS A 535 5.92 16.60 -23.89
CA LYS A 535 6.54 16.43 -25.21
C LYS A 535 5.82 17.21 -26.30
N SER A 536 4.49 17.23 -26.30
CA SER A 536 3.73 17.96 -27.33
C SER A 536 3.82 19.48 -27.20
N TRP A 537 4.17 20.00 -26.01
CA TRP A 537 4.41 21.43 -25.80
C TRP A 537 5.86 21.85 -26.13
N ALA A 538 6.78 20.89 -26.20
CA ALA A 538 8.19 21.13 -26.52
C ALA A 538 8.50 21.01 -28.02
N THR A 539 7.56 20.51 -28.82
CA THR A 539 7.56 20.48 -30.30
C THR A 539 6.70 21.57 -30.86
#